data_AF-J4XFL7-F1
#
_entry.id   AF-J4XFL7-F1
#
_cell.length_a   1.000
_cell.length_b   1.000
_cell.length_c   1.000
_cell.angle_alpha   90.00
_cell.angle_beta   90.00
_cell.angle_gamma   90.00
#
_symmetry.space_group_name_H-M   'P 1'
#
loop_
_entity.id
_entity.type
_entity.pdbx_description
1 polymer ?
#
loop_
_entity_poly.entity_id
_entity_poly.type
_entity_poly.pdbx_seq_one_letter_code
_entity_poly.pdbx_strand_id
1 'polypeptide(L)'
;MHEYIDIASATDKTSRLMLGYAFEMLLKSAILLMNLGAQKDTIDLKFRDYGHKIDRMAIDLELALTVDELKLLQIASQDIVLQARYPIGKVNDDGYIAELNKRNIQLADGNIFGDMVSLYDKIKNVVAKFDNDVTNCAEFNVFRGSDFILFMRNGGGLSSRAIVTFSAKFPDGSKRKSYLKEVIEAHSGKIALVYTYRWASFSFFEDTGKKLIPLVE
;
A
#
# COMPACT_ATOMS: atom_id res chain seq x y z
N MET A 1 -21.19 38.79 8.26
CA MET A 1 -22.21 37.78 8.60
C MET A 1 -21.51 36.44 8.45
N HIS A 2 -21.24 35.71 9.54
CA HIS A 2 -20.58 34.40 9.43
C HIS A 2 -21.63 33.38 8.98
N GLU A 3 -21.48 32.88 7.77
CA GLU A 3 -22.29 31.79 7.24
C GLU A 3 -21.83 30.51 7.95
N TYR A 4 -22.56 30.10 8.99
CA TYR A 4 -22.31 28.83 9.65
C TYR A 4 -22.52 27.72 8.62
N ILE A 5 -21.55 26.79 8.52
CA ILE A 5 -21.73 25.59 7.70
C ILE A 5 -22.94 24.84 8.25
N ASP A 6 -23.91 24.59 7.39
CA ASP A 6 -25.08 23.75 7.71
C ASP A 6 -24.63 22.39 8.27
N ILE A 7 -25.32 21.91 9.31
CA ILE A 7 -24.94 20.69 10.04
C ILE A 7 -24.88 19.49 9.09
N ALA A 8 -25.79 19.41 8.12
CA ALA A 8 -25.76 18.35 7.11
C ALA A 8 -24.48 18.42 6.26
N SER A 9 -24.15 19.60 5.72
CA SER A 9 -22.92 19.79 4.92
C SER A 9 -21.64 19.47 5.73
N ALA A 10 -21.60 19.83 7.01
CA ALA A 10 -20.48 19.49 7.89
C ALA A 10 -20.37 17.97 8.12
N THR A 11 -21.51 17.30 8.27
CA THR A 11 -21.60 15.85 8.46
C THR A 11 -21.15 15.09 7.23
N ASP A 12 -21.58 15.49 6.04
CA ASP A 12 -21.18 14.87 4.77
C ASP A 12 -19.67 14.98 4.57
N LYS A 13 -19.11 16.19 4.73
CA LYS A 13 -17.66 16.45 4.67
C LYS A 13 -16.88 15.55 5.61
N THR A 14 -17.29 15.50 6.86
CA THR A 14 -16.59 14.74 7.90
C THR A 14 -16.68 13.23 7.61
N SER A 15 -17.84 12.74 7.20
CA SER A 15 -18.05 11.33 6.89
C SER A 15 -17.18 10.88 5.71
N ARG A 16 -17.14 11.68 4.63
CA ARG A 16 -16.26 11.44 3.46
C ARG A 16 -14.78 11.41 3.85
N LEU A 17 -14.35 12.37 4.68
CA LEU A 17 -12.97 12.44 5.16
C LEU A 17 -12.59 11.23 6.00
N MET A 18 -13.44 10.84 6.95
CA MET A 18 -13.20 9.70 7.83
C MET A 18 -13.14 8.40 7.04
N LEU A 19 -14.02 8.23 6.06
CA LEU A 19 -13.99 7.08 5.17
C LEU A 19 -12.71 7.04 4.32
N GLY A 20 -12.25 8.18 3.80
CA GLY A 20 -10.96 8.29 3.13
C GLY A 20 -9.79 7.83 4.01
N TYR A 21 -9.70 8.32 5.25
CA TYR A 21 -8.65 7.87 6.17
C TYR A 21 -8.77 6.39 6.55
N ALA A 22 -9.99 5.86 6.64
CA ALA A 22 -10.21 4.45 6.88
C ALA A 22 -9.61 3.59 5.75
N PHE A 23 -9.84 3.96 4.48
CA PHE A 23 -9.18 3.32 3.34
C PHE A 23 -7.65 3.44 3.44
N GLU A 24 -7.13 4.64 3.71
CA GLU A 24 -5.70 4.89 3.79
C GLU A 24 -5.01 4.01 4.85
N MET A 25 -5.57 3.94 6.06
CA MET A 25 -5.01 3.14 7.15
C MET A 25 -5.08 1.64 6.85
N LEU A 26 -6.21 1.17 6.32
CA LEU A 26 -6.39 -0.23 5.94
C LEU A 26 -5.36 -0.64 4.87
N LEU A 27 -5.22 0.12 3.80
CA LEU A 27 -4.27 -0.21 2.74
C LEU A 27 -2.82 -0.06 3.20
N LYS A 28 -2.48 0.93 4.03
CA LYS A 28 -1.13 1.04 4.61
C LYS A 28 -0.78 -0.15 5.48
N SER A 29 -1.73 -0.69 6.26
CA SER A 29 -1.49 -1.93 7.02
C SER A 29 -1.22 -3.12 6.10
N ALA A 30 -1.96 -3.26 5.01
CA ALA A 30 -1.73 -4.32 4.02
C ALA A 30 -0.37 -4.17 3.31
N ILE A 31 0.01 -2.94 2.94
CA ILE A 31 1.33 -2.65 2.38
C ILE A 31 2.44 -3.01 3.36
N LEU A 32 2.27 -2.70 4.66
CA LEU A 32 3.24 -3.08 5.69
C LEU A 32 3.40 -4.60 5.74
N LEU A 33 2.30 -5.35 5.76
CA LEU A 33 2.32 -6.81 5.73
C LEU A 33 3.07 -7.32 4.49
N MET A 34 2.70 -6.86 3.30
CA MET A 34 3.36 -7.27 2.04
C MET A 34 4.87 -7.02 2.04
N ASN A 35 5.33 -5.99 2.77
CA ASN A 35 6.74 -5.61 2.86
C ASN A 35 7.38 -5.97 4.22
N LEU A 36 6.81 -6.94 4.94
CA LEU A 36 7.44 -7.47 6.14
C LEU A 36 8.87 -7.93 5.80
N GLY A 37 9.83 -7.57 6.65
CA GLY A 37 11.26 -7.81 6.40
C GLY A 37 12.02 -6.61 5.82
N ALA A 38 11.32 -5.58 5.32
CA ALA A 38 11.95 -4.32 4.96
C ALA A 38 12.36 -3.51 6.21
N GLN A 39 13.36 -2.65 6.04
CA GLN A 39 13.79 -1.67 7.01
C GLN A 39 12.71 -0.61 7.23
N LYS A 40 12.63 -0.11 8.47
CA LYS A 40 11.66 0.91 8.86
C LYS A 40 11.72 2.15 7.97
N ASP A 41 12.92 2.68 7.73
CA ASP A 41 13.10 3.90 6.93
C ASP A 41 12.61 3.72 5.49
N THR A 42 12.81 2.53 4.91
CA THR A 42 12.29 2.17 3.59
C THR A 42 10.76 2.18 3.55
N ILE A 43 10.11 1.63 4.58
CA ILE A 43 8.64 1.65 4.70
C ILE A 43 8.12 3.07 4.93
N ASP A 44 8.75 3.84 5.82
CA ASP A 44 8.36 5.21 6.12
C ASP A 44 8.44 6.09 4.86
N LEU A 45 9.50 5.95 4.06
CA LEU A 45 9.64 6.64 2.77
C LEU A 45 8.59 6.16 1.76
N LYS A 46 8.33 4.85 1.66
CA LYS A 46 7.28 4.31 0.78
C LYS A 46 5.90 4.88 1.15
N PHE A 47 5.57 5.01 2.43
CA PHE A 47 4.32 5.64 2.88
C PHE A 47 4.25 7.13 2.60
N ARG A 48 5.38 7.85 2.66
CA ARG A 48 5.46 9.26 2.23
C ARG A 48 5.24 9.41 0.72
N ASP A 49 5.81 8.51 -0.08
CA ASP A 49 5.68 8.53 -1.54
C ASP A 49 4.23 8.27 -2.01
N TYR A 50 3.53 7.35 -1.32
CA TYR A 50 2.09 7.20 -1.51
C TYR A 50 1.34 8.47 -1.09
N GLY A 51 1.66 9.02 0.08
CA GLY A 51 0.86 10.07 0.69
C GLY A 51 -0.57 9.59 0.87
N HIS A 52 -1.51 10.25 0.18
CA HIS A 52 -2.94 9.91 0.15
C HIS A 52 -3.37 9.23 -1.16
N LYS A 53 -2.46 8.67 -1.97
CA LYS A 53 -2.79 8.00 -3.25
C LYS A 53 -3.28 6.57 -2.99
N ILE A 54 -4.55 6.45 -2.61
CA ILE A 54 -5.20 5.20 -2.16
C ILE A 54 -5.26 4.17 -3.29
N ASP A 55 -5.59 4.61 -4.50
CA ASP A 55 -5.63 3.79 -5.72
C ASP A 55 -4.29 3.11 -6.00
N ARG A 56 -3.17 3.84 -5.87
CA ARG A 56 -1.83 3.27 -6.06
C ARG A 56 -1.48 2.19 -5.06
N MET A 57 -1.92 2.32 -3.79
CA MET A 57 -1.71 1.27 -2.80
C MET A 57 -2.52 0.01 -3.14
N ALA A 58 -3.76 0.15 -3.63
CA ALA A 58 -4.57 -0.98 -4.06
C ALA A 58 -3.97 -1.71 -5.28
N ILE A 59 -3.39 -0.96 -6.23
CA ILE A 59 -2.68 -1.51 -7.39
C ILE A 59 -1.41 -2.24 -6.97
N ASP A 60 -0.60 -1.66 -6.09
CA ASP A 60 0.63 -2.30 -5.60
C ASP A 60 0.36 -3.58 -4.78
N LEU A 61 -0.82 -3.66 -4.16
CA LEU A 61 -1.32 -4.86 -3.48
C LEU A 61 -1.97 -5.88 -4.43
N GLU A 62 -2.05 -5.56 -5.73
CA GLU A 62 -2.65 -6.41 -6.75
C GLU A 62 -4.11 -6.78 -6.43
N LEU A 63 -4.85 -5.87 -5.79
CA LEU A 63 -6.25 -6.10 -5.46
C LEU A 63 -7.11 -6.17 -6.73
N ALA A 64 -7.99 -7.18 -6.79
CA ALA A 64 -8.94 -7.37 -7.89
C ALA A 64 -10.08 -6.33 -7.85
N LEU A 65 -9.79 -5.12 -8.30
CA LEU A 65 -10.72 -4.00 -8.37
C LEU A 65 -11.06 -3.63 -9.82
N THR A 66 -12.30 -3.21 -10.04
CA THR A 66 -12.73 -2.69 -11.34
C THR A 66 -12.20 -1.27 -11.57
N VAL A 67 -12.27 -0.80 -12.81
CA VAL A 67 -11.90 0.57 -13.17
C VAL A 67 -12.71 1.60 -12.39
N ASP A 68 -14.00 1.35 -12.18
CA ASP A 68 -14.87 2.28 -11.44
C ASP A 68 -14.59 2.26 -9.93
N GLU A 69 -14.26 1.10 -9.36
CA GLU A 69 -13.79 1.01 -7.98
C GLU A 69 -12.47 1.78 -7.77
N LEU A 70 -11.54 1.70 -8.71
CA LEU A 70 -10.32 2.51 -8.67
C LEU A 70 -10.61 4.02 -8.73
N LYS A 71 -11.59 4.45 -9.53
CA LYS A 71 -12.04 5.86 -9.54
C LYS A 71 -12.60 6.28 -8.19
N LEU A 72 -13.35 5.43 -7.50
CA LEU A 72 -13.84 5.71 -6.15
C LEU A 72 -12.68 5.93 -5.15
N LEU A 73 -11.60 5.14 -5.24
CA LEU A 73 -10.40 5.35 -4.42
C LEU A 73 -9.69 6.67 -4.75
N GLN A 74 -9.71 7.10 -6.02
CA GLN A 74 -9.19 8.41 -6.43
C GLN A 74 -10.03 9.55 -5.85
N ILE A 75 -11.36 9.41 -5.83
CA ILE A 75 -12.24 10.37 -5.18
C ILE A 75 -11.94 10.42 -3.67
N ALA A 76 -11.82 9.26 -3.01
CA ALA A 76 -11.44 9.20 -1.59
C ALA A 76 -10.10 9.91 -1.30
N SER A 77 -9.12 9.76 -2.20
CA SER A 77 -7.83 10.43 -2.12
C SER A 77 -7.98 11.96 -2.20
N GLN A 78 -8.83 12.44 -3.12
CA GLN A 78 -9.13 13.87 -3.27
C GLN A 78 -9.90 14.44 -2.07
N ASP A 79 -10.80 13.64 -1.48
CA ASP A 79 -11.56 14.03 -0.29
C ASP A 79 -10.64 14.31 0.90
N ILE A 80 -9.62 13.47 1.09
CA ILE A 80 -8.57 13.71 2.08
C ILE A 80 -7.79 14.98 1.73
N VAL A 81 -7.24 15.11 0.52
CA VAL A 81 -6.31 16.22 0.23
C VAL A 81 -6.99 17.58 0.19
N LEU A 82 -8.11 17.69 -0.53
CA LEU A 82 -8.67 18.97 -0.93
C LEU A 82 -10.09 19.14 -0.42
N GLN A 83 -10.95 18.12 -0.59
CA GLN A 83 -12.40 18.33 -0.55
C GLN A 83 -13.02 18.32 0.86
N ALA A 84 -12.32 17.89 1.90
CA ALA A 84 -12.86 17.98 3.26
C ALA A 84 -12.04 18.86 4.24
N ARG A 85 -10.81 19.26 3.89
CA ARG A 85 -9.90 19.95 4.84
C ARG A 85 -9.64 21.42 4.57
N TYR A 86 -9.53 21.84 3.31
CA TYR A 86 -9.06 23.19 2.99
C TYR A 86 -10.15 24.05 2.32
N PRO A 87 -10.24 25.35 2.67
CA PRO A 87 -11.04 26.33 1.94
C PRO A 87 -10.63 26.40 0.46
N ILE A 88 -11.56 26.82 -0.39
CA ILE A 88 -11.30 26.99 -1.82
C ILE A 88 -10.39 28.20 -2.02
N GLY A 89 -9.24 28.02 -2.68
CA GLY A 89 -8.26 29.08 -2.93
C GLY A 89 -8.61 30.02 -4.10
N LYS A 90 -9.90 30.28 -4.37
CA LYS A 90 -10.34 31.17 -5.45
C LYS A 90 -10.44 32.61 -4.92
N VAL A 91 -9.93 33.57 -5.69
CA VAL A 91 -9.89 35.00 -5.35
C VAL A 91 -11.10 35.77 -5.91
N ASN A 92 -11.89 35.16 -6.80
CA ASN A 92 -13.11 35.75 -7.36
C ASN A 92 -14.36 35.13 -6.72
N ASP A 93 -15.24 35.96 -6.18
CA ASP A 93 -16.43 35.59 -5.39
C ASP A 93 -17.42 34.68 -6.14
N ASP A 94 -17.77 34.99 -7.40
CA ASP A 94 -18.72 34.17 -8.17
C ASP A 94 -18.14 32.78 -8.49
N GLY A 95 -16.85 32.75 -8.83
CA GLY A 95 -16.13 31.51 -9.09
C GLY A 95 -15.89 30.69 -7.82
N TYR A 96 -15.82 31.35 -6.67
CA TYR A 96 -15.70 30.70 -5.36
C TYR A 96 -17.01 30.00 -4.98
N ILE A 97 -18.15 30.70 -5.07
CA ILE A 97 -19.47 30.16 -4.70
C ILE A 97 -19.85 28.98 -5.60
N ALA A 98 -19.64 29.08 -6.91
CA ALA A 98 -19.94 28.00 -7.84
C ALA A 98 -19.14 26.71 -7.53
N GLU A 99 -17.85 26.85 -7.24
CA GLU A 99 -16.99 25.71 -6.89
C GLU A 99 -17.35 25.13 -5.51
N LEU A 100 -17.70 25.98 -4.54
CA LEU A 100 -18.14 25.57 -3.21
C LEU A 100 -19.43 24.75 -3.27
N ASN A 101 -20.40 25.21 -4.05
CA ASN A 101 -21.65 24.49 -4.26
C ASN A 101 -21.42 23.15 -4.97
N LYS A 102 -20.62 23.14 -6.04
CA LYS A 102 -20.27 21.89 -6.75
C LYS A 102 -19.64 20.87 -5.82
N ARG A 103 -18.68 21.29 -4.98
CA ARG A 103 -18.03 20.45 -3.98
C ARG A 103 -19.00 19.93 -2.94
N ASN A 104 -19.86 20.80 -2.40
CA ASN A 104 -20.86 20.39 -1.42
C ASN A 104 -21.83 19.36 -2.01
N ILE A 105 -22.30 19.57 -3.25
CA ILE A 105 -23.18 18.62 -3.95
C ILE A 105 -22.47 17.27 -4.12
N GLN A 106 -21.20 17.26 -4.53
CA GLN A 106 -20.45 16.02 -4.68
C GLN A 106 -20.28 15.28 -3.34
N LEU A 107 -19.98 15.99 -2.26
CA LEU A 107 -19.79 15.37 -0.94
C LEU A 107 -21.10 14.84 -0.36
N ALA A 108 -22.21 15.50 -0.67
CA ALA A 108 -23.56 15.09 -0.29
C ALA A 108 -24.15 14.00 -1.21
N ASP A 109 -23.40 13.53 -2.22
CA ASP A 109 -23.86 12.45 -3.10
C ASP A 109 -23.90 11.12 -2.34
N GLY A 110 -25.09 10.76 -1.88
CA GLY A 110 -25.35 9.54 -1.13
C GLY A 110 -25.05 8.26 -1.91
N ASN A 111 -25.12 8.27 -3.24
CA ASN A 111 -24.77 7.10 -4.05
C ASN A 111 -23.25 6.89 -4.03
N ILE A 112 -22.47 7.94 -4.27
CA ILE A 112 -21.00 7.86 -4.20
C ILE A 112 -20.55 7.46 -2.79
N PHE A 113 -21.21 7.98 -1.74
CA PHE A 113 -20.91 7.56 -0.37
C PHE A 113 -21.23 6.08 -0.13
N GLY A 114 -22.42 5.62 -0.53
CA GLY A 114 -22.82 4.21 -0.41
C GLY A 114 -21.89 3.25 -1.19
N ASP A 115 -21.50 3.64 -2.40
CA ASP A 115 -20.56 2.88 -3.23
C ASP A 115 -19.18 2.80 -2.57
N MET A 116 -18.71 3.90 -1.96
CA MET A 116 -17.45 3.90 -1.22
C MET A 116 -17.50 3.06 0.05
N VAL A 117 -18.61 3.06 0.79
CA VAL A 117 -18.76 2.16 1.96
C VAL A 117 -18.74 0.70 1.51
N SER A 118 -19.46 0.37 0.43
CA SER A 118 -19.48 -0.98 -0.13
C SER A 118 -18.09 -1.43 -0.61
N LEU A 119 -17.35 -0.52 -1.25
CA LEU A 119 -15.97 -0.77 -1.66
C LEU A 119 -15.04 -0.93 -0.47
N TYR A 120 -15.20 -0.15 0.59
CA TYR A 120 -14.42 -0.29 1.82
C TYR A 120 -14.60 -1.67 2.43
N ASP A 121 -15.85 -2.12 2.56
CA ASP A 121 -16.15 -3.45 3.10
C ASP A 121 -15.59 -4.56 2.20
N LYS A 122 -15.69 -4.42 0.88
CA LYS A 122 -15.05 -5.35 -0.07
C LYS A 122 -13.53 -5.44 0.16
N ILE A 123 -12.83 -4.31 0.20
CA ILE A 123 -11.37 -4.29 0.41
C ILE A 123 -11.02 -4.85 1.79
N LYS A 124 -11.76 -4.45 2.84
CA LYS A 124 -11.58 -4.94 4.21
C LYS A 124 -11.73 -6.45 4.29
N ASN A 125 -12.71 -7.04 3.61
CA ASN A 125 -12.91 -8.48 3.59
C ASN A 125 -11.76 -9.24 2.90
N VAL A 126 -11.07 -8.61 1.95
CA VAL A 126 -9.84 -9.18 1.35
C VAL A 126 -8.67 -9.01 2.31
N VAL A 127 -8.42 -7.79 2.78
CA VAL A 127 -7.26 -7.46 3.64
C VAL A 127 -7.32 -8.19 4.99
N ALA A 128 -8.50 -8.36 5.58
CA ALA A 128 -8.66 -9.08 6.85
C ALA A 128 -8.25 -10.55 6.76
N LYS A 129 -8.30 -11.14 5.56
CA LYS A 129 -7.83 -12.51 5.31
C LYS A 129 -6.32 -12.58 5.15
N PHE A 130 -5.62 -11.46 4.94
CA PHE A 130 -4.18 -11.48 4.83
C PHE A 130 -3.56 -12.07 6.11
N ASP A 131 -2.69 -13.05 5.91
CA ASP A 131 -2.03 -13.85 6.96
C ASP A 131 -2.97 -14.58 7.94
N ASN A 132 -4.30 -14.56 7.71
CA ASN A 132 -5.34 -15.17 8.55
C ASN A 132 -6.17 -16.25 7.82
N ASP A 133 -5.80 -16.63 6.59
CA ASP A 133 -6.48 -17.67 5.82
C ASP A 133 -5.84 -19.05 6.02
N VAL A 134 -6.58 -19.97 6.65
CA VAL A 134 -6.11 -21.35 6.91
C VAL A 134 -5.91 -22.17 5.64
N THR A 135 -6.48 -21.76 4.50
CA THR A 135 -6.30 -22.41 3.20
C THR A 135 -5.11 -21.85 2.42
N ASN A 136 -4.60 -20.69 2.82
CA ASN A 136 -3.44 -20.03 2.25
C ASN A 136 -2.61 -19.37 3.36
N CYS A 137 -2.02 -20.21 4.22
CA CYS A 137 -1.22 -19.76 5.35
C CYS A 137 -0.03 -18.92 4.88
N ALA A 138 0.31 -17.88 5.64
CA ALA A 138 1.54 -17.14 5.41
C ALA A 138 2.74 -17.93 5.94
N GLU A 139 3.77 -18.09 5.12
CA GLU A 139 5.04 -18.66 5.54
C GLU A 139 6.14 -17.61 5.47
N PHE A 140 7.03 -17.64 6.46
CA PHE A 140 8.12 -16.68 6.60
C PHE A 140 9.43 -17.43 6.80
N ASN A 141 10.45 -17.08 6.01
CA ASN A 141 11.78 -17.65 6.13
C ASN A 141 12.82 -16.54 6.15
N VAL A 142 13.86 -16.70 6.98
CA VAL A 142 14.96 -15.74 7.07
C VAL A 142 16.28 -16.47 6.96
N PHE A 143 17.03 -16.15 5.91
CA PHE A 143 18.42 -16.58 5.77
C PHE A 143 19.36 -15.45 6.19
N ARG A 144 20.36 -15.76 7.02
CA ARG A 144 21.39 -14.81 7.45
C ARG A 144 22.75 -15.32 6.97
N GLY A 145 23.24 -14.73 5.89
CA GLY A 145 24.60 -14.95 5.41
C GLY A 145 25.58 -13.91 5.96
N SER A 146 26.86 -14.06 5.64
CA SER A 146 27.89 -13.05 5.93
C SER A 146 27.64 -11.75 5.15
N ASP A 147 27.17 -11.91 3.91
CA ASP A 147 27.15 -10.84 2.92
C ASP A 147 25.77 -10.18 2.81
N PHE A 148 24.71 -10.86 3.28
CA PHE A 148 23.34 -10.39 3.21
C PHE A 148 22.41 -11.07 4.22
N ILE A 149 21.28 -10.43 4.50
CA ILE A 149 20.12 -11.02 5.14
C ILE A 149 18.99 -11.07 4.12
N LEU A 150 18.38 -12.24 3.95
CA LEU A 150 17.26 -12.45 3.06
C LEU A 150 16.02 -12.81 3.89
N PHE A 151 14.99 -11.98 3.79
CA PHE A 151 13.65 -12.28 4.30
C PHE A 151 12.75 -12.71 3.15
N MET A 152 12.02 -13.81 3.32
CA MET A 152 11.08 -14.32 2.32
C MET A 152 9.73 -14.51 2.97
N ARG A 153 8.68 -14.02 2.30
CA ARG A 153 7.28 -14.33 2.63
C ARG A 153 6.54 -14.89 1.44
N ASN A 154 5.74 -15.92 1.67
CA ASN A 154 4.79 -16.44 0.68
C ASN A 154 3.41 -16.61 1.34
N GLY A 155 2.38 -16.81 0.52
CA GLY A 155 1.03 -17.09 1.00
C GLY A 155 0.39 -15.92 1.75
N GLY A 156 -0.63 -16.23 2.56
CA GLY A 156 -1.37 -15.23 3.32
C GLY A 156 -2.19 -14.28 2.45
N GLY A 157 -2.62 -14.73 1.27
CA GLY A 157 -3.37 -13.89 0.32
C GLY A 157 -2.55 -12.77 -0.35
N LEU A 158 -1.23 -12.74 -0.16
CA LEU A 158 -0.33 -11.74 -0.72
C LEU A 158 0.67 -12.37 -1.69
N SER A 159 1.12 -11.58 -2.66
CA SER A 159 2.14 -11.99 -3.63
C SER A 159 3.47 -12.30 -2.93
N SER A 160 4.11 -13.38 -3.35
CA SER A 160 5.34 -13.87 -2.71
C SER A 160 6.48 -12.88 -2.91
N ARG A 161 7.13 -12.49 -1.82
CA ARG A 161 8.13 -11.43 -1.81
C ARG A 161 9.39 -11.84 -1.08
N ALA A 162 10.53 -11.53 -1.67
CA ALA A 162 11.85 -11.74 -1.12
C ALA A 162 12.55 -10.39 -0.99
N ILE A 163 12.91 -10.00 0.23
CA ILE A 163 13.57 -8.72 0.54
C ILE A 163 14.96 -9.04 1.07
N VAL A 164 15.97 -8.53 0.38
CA VAL A 164 17.38 -8.72 0.76
C VAL A 164 17.99 -7.40 1.21
N THR A 165 18.73 -7.46 2.32
CA THR A 165 19.61 -6.39 2.76
C THR A 165 21.05 -6.88 2.60
N PHE A 166 21.80 -6.29 1.67
CA PHE A 166 23.22 -6.58 1.52
C PHE A 166 24.05 -5.83 2.56
N SER A 167 25.20 -6.39 2.92
CA SER A 167 26.20 -5.70 3.72
C SER A 167 26.71 -4.46 2.98
N ALA A 168 27.06 -3.40 3.73
CA ALA A 168 27.51 -2.13 3.16
C ALA A 168 28.77 -2.24 2.29
N LYS A 169 29.54 -3.33 2.42
CA LYS A 169 30.77 -3.60 1.65
C LYS A 169 30.52 -4.47 0.42
N PHE A 170 29.29 -4.93 0.19
CA PHE A 170 28.99 -5.83 -0.90
C PHE A 170 29.00 -5.10 -2.25
N PRO A 171 29.69 -5.60 -3.29
CA PRO A 171 29.79 -4.92 -4.57
C PRO A 171 28.44 -4.82 -5.30
N ASP A 172 28.05 -3.62 -5.72
CA ASP A 172 26.78 -3.38 -6.41
C ASP A 172 26.61 -4.23 -7.67
N GLY A 173 27.67 -4.39 -8.48
CA GLY A 173 27.64 -5.20 -9.71
C GLY A 173 27.47 -6.71 -9.49
N SER A 174 27.54 -7.18 -8.25
CA SER A 174 27.39 -8.59 -7.90
C SER A 174 26.02 -8.90 -7.28
N LYS A 175 25.16 -7.90 -7.07
CA LYS A 175 23.81 -8.05 -6.50
C LYS A 175 22.86 -8.62 -7.54
N ARG A 176 22.55 -9.91 -7.43
CA ARG A 176 21.65 -10.62 -8.36
C ARG A 176 21.00 -11.83 -7.70
N LYS A 177 19.86 -12.27 -8.23
CA LYS A 177 19.12 -13.41 -7.67
C LYS A 177 19.95 -14.70 -7.69
N SER A 178 20.65 -14.94 -8.80
CA SER A 178 21.53 -16.12 -8.96
C SER A 178 22.58 -16.23 -7.86
N TYR A 179 23.24 -15.13 -7.51
CA TYR A 179 24.24 -15.08 -6.44
C TYR A 179 23.62 -15.45 -5.07
N LEU A 180 22.45 -14.92 -4.74
CA LEU A 180 21.77 -15.26 -3.48
C LEU A 180 21.52 -16.77 -3.37
N LYS A 181 21.04 -17.36 -4.47
CA LYS A 181 20.73 -18.79 -4.55
C LYS A 181 22.00 -19.64 -4.39
N GLU A 182 23.07 -19.30 -5.09
CA GLU A 182 24.38 -19.99 -4.98
C GLU A 182 24.90 -19.99 -3.55
N VAL A 183 24.86 -18.84 -2.86
CA VAL A 183 25.31 -18.72 -1.47
C VAL A 183 24.46 -19.56 -0.53
N ILE A 184 23.13 -19.53 -0.69
CA ILE A 184 22.21 -20.31 0.15
C ILE A 184 22.45 -21.82 -0.04
N GLU A 185 22.62 -22.27 -1.28
CA GLU A 185 22.87 -23.68 -1.62
C GLU A 185 24.23 -24.17 -1.08
N ALA A 186 25.27 -23.35 -1.24
CA ALA A 186 26.60 -23.66 -0.71
C ALA A 186 26.62 -23.68 0.83
N HIS A 187 25.95 -22.73 1.48
CA HIS A 187 25.96 -22.61 2.95
C HIS A 187 25.06 -23.64 3.65
N SER A 188 23.88 -23.92 3.09
CA SER A 188 22.84 -24.71 3.77
C SER A 188 22.78 -26.16 3.30
N GLY A 189 23.51 -26.53 2.24
CA GLY A 189 23.52 -27.88 1.67
C GLY A 189 22.10 -28.38 1.39
N LYS A 190 21.74 -29.56 1.95
CA LYS A 190 20.41 -30.17 1.76
C LYS A 190 19.25 -29.33 2.31
N ILE A 191 19.50 -28.43 3.27
CA ILE A 191 18.47 -27.58 3.90
C ILE A 191 18.18 -26.34 3.03
N ALA A 192 19.03 -26.06 2.02
CA ALA A 192 18.81 -24.94 1.09
C ALA A 192 17.43 -24.96 0.42
N LEU A 193 16.86 -26.16 0.23
CA LEU A 193 15.52 -26.34 -0.34
C LEU A 193 14.44 -25.56 0.43
N VAL A 194 14.59 -25.37 1.76
CA VAL A 194 13.64 -24.58 2.56
C VAL A 194 13.56 -23.13 2.08
N TYR A 195 14.66 -22.58 1.58
CA TYR A 195 14.76 -21.21 1.09
C TYR A 195 14.56 -21.11 -0.43
N THR A 196 14.97 -22.14 -1.18
CA THR A 196 14.94 -22.12 -2.65
C THR A 196 13.71 -22.78 -3.24
N TYR A 197 12.83 -23.38 -2.42
CA TYR A 197 11.55 -23.90 -2.86
C TYR A 197 10.69 -22.77 -3.44
N ARG A 198 10.18 -23.00 -4.66
CA ARG A 198 9.43 -22.02 -5.46
C ARG A 198 10.16 -20.69 -5.70
N TRP A 199 11.50 -20.68 -5.72
CA TRP A 199 12.32 -19.48 -5.96
C TRP A 199 11.79 -18.56 -7.08
N ALA A 200 11.38 -19.14 -8.21
CA ALA A 200 10.87 -18.40 -9.36
C ALA A 200 9.53 -17.67 -9.13
N SER A 201 8.75 -18.05 -8.11
CA SER A 201 7.48 -17.38 -7.78
C SER A 201 7.67 -16.13 -6.93
N PHE A 202 8.88 -15.87 -6.42
CA PHE A 202 9.15 -14.71 -5.58
C PHE A 202 9.59 -13.50 -6.41
N SER A 203 9.00 -12.36 -6.09
CA SER A 203 9.51 -11.05 -6.52
C SER A 203 10.61 -10.62 -5.56
N PHE A 204 11.84 -10.46 -6.07
CA PHE A 204 13.01 -10.08 -5.28
C PHE A 204 13.24 -8.59 -5.29
N PHE A 205 13.52 -8.04 -4.11
CA PHE A 205 13.85 -6.64 -3.91
C PHE A 205 15.06 -6.48 -3.01
N GLU A 206 15.99 -5.62 -3.41
CA GLU A 206 17.00 -5.09 -2.51
C GLU A 206 16.38 -3.97 -1.67
N ASP A 207 16.55 -4.07 -0.36
CA ASP A 207 16.29 -2.98 0.56
C ASP A 207 17.56 -2.15 0.77
N THR A 208 17.52 -0.90 0.32
CA THR A 208 18.61 0.07 0.40
C THR A 208 18.55 0.96 1.65
N GLY A 209 17.58 0.74 2.54
CA GLY A 209 17.23 1.66 3.63
C GLY A 209 16.56 2.96 3.17
N LYS A 210 16.30 3.09 1.87
CA LYS A 210 15.59 4.22 1.26
C LYS A 210 14.43 3.79 0.40
N LYS A 211 14.62 2.71 -0.36
CA LYS A 211 13.62 2.14 -1.26
C LYS A 211 13.89 0.66 -1.49
N LEU A 212 12.83 -0.05 -1.89
CA LEU A 212 12.90 -1.39 -2.43
C LEU A 212 13.19 -1.32 -3.94
N ILE A 213 14.31 -1.89 -4.37
CA ILE A 213 14.73 -1.93 -5.78
C ILE A 213 14.57 -3.35 -6.29
N PRO A 214 13.85 -3.60 -7.41
CA PRO A 214 13.78 -4.94 -7.98
C PRO A 214 15.17 -5.49 -8.29
N LEU A 215 15.45 -6.72 -7.86
CA LEU A 215 16.68 -7.42 -8.20
C LEU A 215 16.58 -8.05 -9.59
N VAL A 216 17.63 -7.87 -10.37
CA VAL A 216 17.84 -8.53 -11.65
C VAL A 216 18.24 -10.00 -11.46
N GLU A 217 18.02 -10.81 -12.50
CA GLU A 217 18.49 -12.21 -12.58
C GLU A 217 20.00 -12.33 -12.38
#